data_AF-C2FVX1-F1
#
_entry.id   AF-C2FVX1-F1
#
_cell.length_a   1.000
_cell.length_b   1.000
_cell.length_c   1.000
_cell.angle_alpha   90.00
_cell.angle_beta   90.00
_cell.angle_gamma   90.00
#
_symmetry.space_group_name_H-M   'P 1'
#
loop_
_entity.id
_entity.type
_entity.pdbx_description
1 polymer ?
#
loop_
_entity_poly.entity_id
_entity_poly.type
_entity_poly.pdbx_seq_one_letter_code
_entity_poly.pdbx_strand_id
1 'polypeptide(L)'
;MKKRKNLQRIFWVIILLTVSSLYSRITGQSAQQPEMEQEVEYSMNSREQCQSSNVGEPLDAIDDENEVGSGLTNDFTFTGMNYIGEVFVAPPNTKPKSGNCGGGNNGAGIGTGTAPVGGGSGPGPELDPKKKLIAVKRTDCDGINTANKVTSNELVQKKIQEIKNKSLEYGTAIMFSDPGSINTVTLGTTNSGSENNVKISPAWDQNRGYHTGYIHNHPSGSAPSPADVLGPIHNLNDMMTQANISESQMRHYIENFSSIVVSGDNVYTITIKDVYHYAQMKQVFTPQRASIEKRSYEIMAKEYLKNNKIESPTPEQLQEAGEFALLRLFDQMIHLNKQKIGEQVKNQSIKRDGKKVKKSGC
;
A
#
# COMPACT_ATOMS: atom_id res chain seq x y z
N MET A 1 30.28 24.46 -37.44
CA MET A 1 29.36 24.73 -36.30
C MET A 1 29.39 23.70 -35.16
N LYS A 2 29.53 22.38 -35.39
CA LYS A 2 29.56 21.36 -34.31
C LYS A 2 30.68 21.53 -33.26
N LYS A 3 31.90 21.92 -33.65
CA LYS A 3 33.03 22.11 -32.71
C LYS A 3 32.79 23.21 -31.66
N ARG A 4 32.08 24.30 -32.00
CA ARG A 4 31.77 25.38 -31.05
C ARG A 4 30.79 24.95 -29.96
N LYS A 5 29.83 24.05 -30.27
CA LYS A 5 28.88 23.52 -29.29
C LYS A 5 29.54 22.60 -28.26
N ASN A 6 30.56 21.83 -28.65
CA ASN A 6 31.31 21.00 -27.70
C ASN A 6 32.17 21.82 -26.74
N LEU A 7 32.82 22.89 -27.22
CA LEU A 7 33.59 23.78 -26.34
C LEU A 7 32.70 24.50 -25.32
N GLN A 8 31.50 24.94 -25.70
CA GLN A 8 30.55 25.53 -24.75
C GLN A 8 30.10 24.52 -23.68
N ARG A 9 29.86 23.26 -24.04
CA ARG A 9 29.48 22.22 -23.05
C ARG A 9 30.59 21.94 -22.04
N ILE A 10 31.84 21.83 -22.51
CA ILE A 10 32.99 21.61 -21.63
C ILE A 10 33.18 22.80 -20.67
N PHE A 11 33.02 24.03 -21.18
CA PHE A 11 33.11 25.24 -20.37
C PHE A 11 32.05 25.28 -19.25
N TRP A 12 30.81 24.90 -19.53
CA TRP A 12 29.75 24.82 -18.51
C TRP A 12 29.99 23.73 -17.46
N VAL A 13 30.54 22.58 -17.85
CA VAL A 13 30.89 21.51 -16.89
C VAL A 13 32.01 21.96 -15.96
N ILE A 14 33.01 22.68 -16.47
CA ILE A 14 34.11 23.21 -15.65
C ILE A 14 33.59 24.24 -14.64
N ILE A 15 32.69 25.15 -15.06
CA ILE A 15 32.07 26.14 -14.15
C ILE A 15 31.25 25.44 -13.06
N LEU A 16 30.46 24.41 -13.40
CA LEU A 16 29.67 23.66 -12.42
C LEU A 16 30.55 22.97 -11.38
N LEU A 17 31.68 22.39 -11.80
CA LEU A 17 32.61 21.72 -10.90
C LEU A 17 33.35 22.70 -9.99
N THR A 18 33.75 23.87 -10.49
CA THR A 18 34.45 24.88 -9.67
C THR A 18 33.50 25.56 -8.68
N VAL A 19 32.26 25.86 -9.09
CA VAL A 19 31.24 26.44 -8.19
C VAL A 19 30.86 25.44 -7.09
N SER A 20 30.70 24.15 -7.41
CA SER A 20 30.40 23.13 -6.40
C SER A 20 31.55 22.95 -5.40
N SER A 21 32.81 22.99 -5.86
CA SER A 21 33.98 22.89 -4.98
C SER A 21 34.14 24.11 -4.07
N LEU A 22 33.84 25.31 -4.58
CA LEU A 22 33.89 26.54 -3.79
C LEU A 22 32.74 26.59 -2.76
N TYR A 23 31.55 26.12 -3.12
CA TYR A 23 30.41 26.04 -2.22
C TYR A 23 30.69 25.10 -1.03
N SER A 24 31.22 23.90 -1.26
CA SER A 24 31.58 22.96 -0.18
C SER A 24 32.67 23.51 0.75
N ARG A 25 33.60 24.36 0.26
CA ARG A 25 34.60 25.02 1.11
C ARG A 25 34.02 26.13 1.97
N ILE A 26 33.01 26.85 1.49
CA ILE A 26 32.36 27.93 2.22
C ILE A 26 31.39 27.39 3.28
N THR A 27 30.68 26.30 2.99
CA THR A 27 29.65 25.78 3.90
C THR A 27 30.17 24.79 4.93
N GLY A 28 31.44 24.38 4.88
CA GLY A 28 32.03 23.42 5.83
C GLY A 28 31.41 22.01 5.78
N GLN A 29 30.59 21.71 4.77
CA GLN A 29 30.02 20.39 4.58
C GLN A 29 30.99 19.49 3.82
N SER A 30 31.64 18.57 4.52
CA SER A 30 32.35 17.45 3.90
C SER A 30 31.33 16.49 3.27
N ALA A 31 31.54 16.14 2.00
CA ALA A 31 30.74 15.13 1.33
C ALA A 31 31.10 13.75 1.92
N GLN A 32 30.23 13.17 2.74
CA GLN A 32 30.30 11.76 3.10
C GLN A 32 29.92 10.92 1.87
N GLN A 33 30.84 10.04 1.45
CA GLN A 33 30.52 8.98 0.50
C GLN A 33 29.58 7.97 1.16
N PRO A 34 28.60 7.40 0.43
CA PRO A 34 27.77 6.33 0.98
C PRO A 34 28.60 5.04 1.07
N GLU A 35 28.74 4.50 2.28
CA GLU A 35 29.21 3.14 2.53
C GLU A 35 28.17 2.14 2.00
N MET A 36 28.67 1.11 1.31
CA MET A 36 27.90 -0.07 0.93
C MET A 36 27.54 -0.84 2.21
N GLU A 37 26.26 -1.01 2.48
CA GLU A 37 25.78 -1.91 3.53
C GLU A 37 26.14 -3.36 3.20
N GLN A 38 26.86 -3.96 4.14
CA GLN A 38 27.26 -5.35 4.20
C GLN A 38 26.07 -6.18 4.71
N GLU A 39 25.83 -7.33 4.10
CA GLU A 39 24.76 -8.28 4.46
C GLU A 39 24.84 -8.68 5.94
N VAL A 40 23.76 -8.44 6.69
CA VAL A 40 23.57 -8.98 8.04
C VAL A 40 22.86 -10.33 7.93
N GLU A 41 23.64 -11.38 8.11
CA GLU A 41 23.18 -12.77 8.21
C GLU A 41 22.51 -12.99 9.58
N TYR A 42 21.18 -13.16 9.61
CA TYR A 42 20.45 -13.49 10.83
C TYR A 42 20.57 -15.00 11.13
N SER A 43 21.53 -15.36 11.98
CA SER A 43 21.62 -16.68 12.62
C SER A 43 20.58 -16.79 13.74
N MET A 44 19.50 -17.56 13.51
CA MET A 44 18.61 -18.02 14.57
C MET A 44 19.30 -19.10 15.41
N ASN A 45 19.79 -18.72 16.59
CA ASN A 45 20.17 -19.67 17.63
C ASN A 45 19.07 -19.74 18.68
N SER A 46 18.32 -20.85 18.67
CA SER A 46 17.40 -21.24 19.73
C SER A 46 18.19 -21.70 20.95
N ARG A 47 18.10 -20.95 22.06
CA ARG A 47 18.40 -21.47 23.40
C ARG A 47 17.14 -21.43 24.24
N GLU A 48 16.68 -22.63 24.57
CA GLU A 48 15.70 -22.88 25.63
C GLU A 48 16.28 -22.43 26.98
N GLN A 49 15.53 -21.60 27.70
CA GLN A 49 15.63 -21.52 29.15
C GLN A 49 14.21 -21.55 29.73
N CYS A 50 13.87 -22.70 30.31
CA CYS A 50 12.78 -22.83 31.28
C CYS A 50 13.16 -22.09 32.55
N GLN A 51 12.40 -21.07 32.94
CA GLN A 51 12.28 -20.66 34.34
C GLN A 51 10.91 -20.03 34.59
N SER A 52 10.21 -20.64 35.55
CA SER A 52 8.93 -20.21 36.10
C SER A 52 9.14 -19.17 37.20
N SER A 53 8.36 -18.08 37.17
CA SER A 53 8.00 -17.35 38.40
C SER A 53 6.70 -16.56 38.22
N ASN A 54 5.97 -16.54 39.33
CA ASN A 54 4.61 -16.06 39.56
C ASN A 54 4.54 -14.55 39.84
N VAL A 55 3.35 -13.97 39.55
CA VAL A 55 2.64 -12.87 40.26
C VAL A 55 3.17 -11.42 40.14
N GLY A 56 2.24 -10.50 39.81
CA GLY A 56 2.35 -9.04 39.93
C GLY A 56 1.48 -8.32 38.88
N GLU A 57 0.20 -8.09 39.15
CA GLU A 57 -0.43 -6.79 39.50
C GLU A 57 -0.82 -5.90 38.29
N PRO A 58 -1.98 -5.19 38.35
CA PRO A 58 -2.54 -4.45 37.22
C PRO A 58 -1.88 -3.07 37.05
N LEU A 59 -1.70 -2.65 35.80
CA LEU A 59 -1.20 -1.31 35.46
C LEU A 59 -2.30 -0.26 35.67
N ASP A 60 -1.98 0.71 36.52
CA ASP A 60 -2.75 1.93 36.75
C ASP A 60 -2.89 2.78 35.48
N ALA A 61 -4.04 3.43 35.39
CA ALA A 61 -4.38 4.44 34.40
C ALA A 61 -3.48 5.66 34.54
N ILE A 62 -2.94 6.13 33.41
CA ILE A 62 -2.31 7.44 33.32
C ILE A 62 -3.41 8.45 33.00
N ASP A 63 -3.82 9.21 34.00
CA ASP A 63 -4.56 10.47 33.83
C ASP A 63 -3.56 11.55 33.37
N ASP A 64 -3.73 12.03 32.14
CA ASP A 64 -3.06 13.23 31.63
C ASP A 64 -4.06 14.40 31.71
N GLU A 65 -4.21 14.98 32.90
CA GLU A 65 -4.69 16.35 33.06
C GLU A 65 -3.49 17.30 33.02
N ASN A 66 -3.34 18.02 31.90
CA ASN A 66 -2.74 19.35 31.90
C ASN A 66 -3.25 20.15 30.70
N GLU A 67 -4.34 20.87 30.95
CA GLU A 67 -4.80 21.97 30.12
C GLU A 67 -3.76 23.10 30.12
N VAL A 68 -3.24 23.42 28.94
CA VAL A 68 -2.80 24.78 28.62
C VAL A 68 -3.61 25.25 27.42
N GLY A 69 -4.47 26.24 27.66
CA GLY A 69 -5.51 26.68 26.75
C GLY A 69 -5.02 27.10 25.36
N SER A 70 -5.74 26.61 24.35
CA SER A 70 -5.92 27.31 23.08
C SER A 70 -7.34 27.03 22.58
N GLY A 71 -8.13 28.09 22.40
CA GLY A 71 -9.54 28.01 22.02
C GLY A 71 -9.74 27.59 20.57
N LEU A 72 -9.69 26.28 20.33
CA LEU A 72 -10.16 25.63 19.10
C LEU A 72 -10.92 24.34 19.45
N THR A 73 -12.03 24.47 20.19
CA THR A 73 -12.96 23.35 20.44
C THR A 73 -13.97 23.26 19.30
N ASN A 74 -13.49 22.88 18.12
CA ASN A 74 -14.34 22.23 17.12
C ASN A 74 -13.72 20.85 16.91
N ASP A 75 -14.35 19.83 17.48
CA ASP A 75 -13.99 18.43 17.31
C ASP A 75 -14.06 18.06 15.82
N PHE A 76 -12.94 18.24 15.15
CA PHE A 76 -12.76 17.91 13.73
C PHE A 76 -12.58 16.40 13.63
N THR A 77 -13.68 15.67 13.72
CA THR A 77 -13.70 14.21 13.57
C THR A 77 -13.78 13.87 12.08
N PHE A 78 -12.71 13.28 11.55
CA PHE A 78 -12.80 12.51 10.31
C PHE A 78 -13.60 11.24 10.63
N THR A 79 -14.93 11.34 10.56
CA THR A 79 -15.83 10.20 10.73
C THR A 79 -15.67 9.26 9.54
N GLY A 80 -15.23 8.03 9.81
CA GLY A 80 -14.94 7.01 8.79
C GLY A 80 -13.95 5.92 9.19
N MET A 81 -13.47 5.87 10.44
CA MET A 81 -12.49 4.84 10.84
C MET A 81 -12.76 4.32 12.26
N ASN A 82 -13.52 3.24 12.38
CA ASN A 82 -13.59 2.45 13.61
C ASN A 82 -13.12 1.02 13.33
N TYR A 83 -11.84 0.78 13.07
CA TYR A 83 -11.33 -0.58 12.83
C TYR A 83 -11.48 -1.45 14.11
N ILE A 84 -12.46 -2.35 14.15
CA ILE A 84 -12.60 -3.37 15.19
C ILE A 84 -12.30 -4.71 14.53
N GLY A 85 -11.02 -5.08 14.50
CA GLY A 85 -10.60 -6.42 14.10
C GLY A 85 -10.70 -7.35 15.30
N GLU A 86 -11.79 -8.09 15.45
CA GLU A 86 -11.80 -9.27 16.31
C GLU A 86 -10.88 -10.34 15.70
N VAL A 87 -9.85 -10.71 16.46
CA VAL A 87 -8.95 -11.82 16.14
C VAL A 87 -9.63 -13.11 16.59
N PHE A 88 -10.03 -13.95 15.64
CA PHE A 88 -10.32 -15.36 15.95
C PHE A 88 -9.01 -16.07 16.27
N VAL A 89 -8.71 -16.22 17.57
CA VAL A 89 -7.72 -17.18 18.04
C VAL A 89 -8.36 -18.56 17.87
N ALA A 90 -7.86 -19.35 16.92
CA ALA A 90 -8.27 -20.75 16.82
C ALA A 90 -7.96 -21.45 18.16
N PRO A 91 -8.89 -22.22 18.74
CA PRO A 91 -8.60 -22.98 19.95
C PRO A 91 -7.46 -23.98 19.67
N PRO A 92 -6.53 -24.18 20.63
CA PRO A 92 -5.39 -25.07 20.44
C PRO A 92 -5.88 -26.52 20.32
N ASN A 93 -5.91 -27.06 19.10
CA ASN A 93 -6.13 -28.47 18.86
C ASN A 93 -4.86 -29.28 19.17
N THR A 94 -4.98 -30.06 20.24
CA THR A 94 -4.37 -31.38 20.51
C THR A 94 -2.91 -31.63 20.08
N LYS A 95 -2.07 -31.74 21.12
CA LYS A 95 -0.71 -32.31 21.18
C LYS A 95 -0.36 -33.36 20.10
N PRO A 96 0.77 -33.22 19.39
CA PRO A 96 1.48 -34.37 18.83
C PRO A 96 2.27 -35.09 19.94
N LYS A 97 2.05 -36.40 20.06
CA LYS A 97 2.95 -37.33 20.76
C LYS A 97 4.09 -37.71 19.79
N SER A 98 5.33 -37.41 20.16
CA SER A 98 6.55 -38.18 19.85
C SER A 98 7.73 -37.45 20.51
N GLY A 99 8.68 -38.06 21.21
CA GLY A 99 9.18 -39.42 21.12
C GLY A 99 10.68 -39.34 20.80
N ASN A 100 11.48 -39.82 21.75
CA ASN A 100 12.82 -40.39 21.56
C ASN A 100 14.01 -39.45 21.23
N CYS A 101 14.74 -39.06 22.29
CA CYS A 101 16.12 -38.61 22.18
C CYS A 101 17.04 -39.84 22.16
N GLY A 102 17.47 -40.26 20.98
CA GLY A 102 18.48 -41.30 20.78
C GLY A 102 19.82 -40.68 20.40
N GLY A 103 20.86 -40.95 21.19
CA GLY A 103 22.22 -40.48 20.97
C GLY A 103 22.95 -41.21 19.83
N GLY A 104 24.04 -40.59 19.37
CA GLY A 104 24.97 -41.16 18.41
C GLY A 104 26.31 -40.43 18.45
N ASN A 105 27.33 -41.15 18.90
CA ASN A 105 28.74 -40.75 19.00
C ASN A 105 29.49 -40.98 17.68
N ASN A 106 30.64 -40.30 17.57
CA ASN A 106 31.86 -40.60 16.78
C ASN A 106 31.96 -40.10 15.33
N GLY A 107 33.13 -39.53 15.03
CA GLY A 107 33.66 -39.54 13.65
C GLY A 107 34.58 -38.38 13.27
N ALA A 108 35.72 -38.20 13.95
CA ALA A 108 36.81 -37.39 13.43
C ALA A 108 37.51 -38.13 12.28
N GLY A 109 37.41 -37.59 11.07
CA GLY A 109 38.08 -38.12 9.87
C GLY A 109 38.68 -36.99 9.04
N ILE A 110 39.99 -36.81 9.17
CA ILE A 110 40.81 -35.94 8.31
C ILE A 110 40.95 -36.64 6.96
N GLY A 111 40.31 -36.10 5.93
CA GLY A 111 40.45 -36.52 4.54
C GLY A 111 41.21 -35.49 3.72
N THR A 112 42.43 -35.84 3.34
CA THR A 112 43.24 -35.18 2.31
C THR A 112 42.72 -35.60 0.93
N GLY A 113 42.32 -34.66 0.07
CA GLY A 113 42.00 -35.03 -1.31
C GLY A 113 41.32 -33.97 -2.16
N THR A 114 42.07 -33.46 -3.15
CA THR A 114 41.62 -32.89 -4.43
C THR A 114 40.78 -31.61 -4.41
N ALA A 115 41.40 -30.50 -4.83
CA ALA A 115 40.71 -29.29 -5.24
C ALA A 115 39.77 -29.57 -6.43
N PRO A 116 38.46 -29.27 -6.34
CA PRO A 116 37.58 -29.36 -7.48
C PRO A 116 37.88 -28.20 -8.45
N VAL A 117 38.51 -28.56 -9.56
CA VAL A 117 38.57 -27.76 -10.78
C VAL A 117 37.19 -27.80 -11.43
N GLY A 118 36.64 -26.62 -11.77
CA GLY A 118 35.48 -26.50 -12.64
C GLY A 118 34.36 -25.63 -12.08
N GLY A 119 34.63 -24.34 -11.88
CA GLY A 119 33.60 -23.32 -11.68
C GLY A 119 32.81 -23.09 -12.97
N GLY A 120 31.91 -24.02 -13.29
CA GLY A 120 30.89 -23.77 -14.29
C GLY A 120 29.96 -22.69 -13.74
N SER A 121 29.91 -21.54 -14.42
CA SER A 121 28.84 -20.56 -14.26
C SER A 121 27.54 -21.20 -14.72
N GLY A 122 26.97 -22.07 -13.87
CA GLY A 122 25.62 -22.57 -14.06
C GLY A 122 24.69 -21.36 -14.13
N PRO A 123 23.62 -21.42 -14.96
CA PRO A 123 22.61 -20.38 -14.95
C PRO A 123 22.15 -20.23 -13.49
N GLY A 124 22.33 -19.02 -12.95
CA GLY A 124 21.89 -18.71 -11.59
C GLY A 124 20.41 -19.12 -11.44
N PRO A 125 19.97 -19.47 -10.22
CA PRO A 125 18.61 -19.95 -9.99
C PRO A 125 17.63 -18.99 -10.65
N GLU A 126 16.88 -19.51 -11.63
CA GLU A 126 15.90 -18.71 -12.34
C GLU A 126 14.88 -18.21 -11.33
N LEU A 127 14.76 -16.88 -11.21
CA LEU A 127 13.80 -16.27 -10.31
C LEU A 127 12.40 -16.77 -10.66
N ASP A 128 11.71 -17.29 -9.66
CA ASP A 128 10.30 -17.66 -9.72
C ASP A 128 9.51 -16.59 -10.52
N PRO A 129 8.82 -16.96 -11.62
CA PRO A 129 8.10 -16.02 -12.46
C PRO A 129 7.13 -15.12 -11.68
N LYS A 130 6.54 -15.60 -10.58
CA LYS A 130 5.71 -14.75 -9.69
C LYS A 130 6.52 -13.63 -9.05
N LYS A 131 7.77 -13.88 -8.68
CA LYS A 131 8.67 -12.84 -8.13
C LYS A 131 9.03 -11.79 -9.18
N LYS A 132 9.10 -12.15 -10.46
CA LYS A 132 9.33 -11.18 -11.56
C LYS A 132 8.16 -10.20 -11.71
N LEU A 133 6.92 -10.64 -11.50
CA LEU A 133 5.73 -9.77 -11.54
C LEU A 133 5.72 -8.71 -10.42
N ILE A 134 6.35 -9.01 -9.28
CA ILE A 134 6.42 -8.09 -8.14
C ILE A 134 7.27 -6.86 -8.49
N ALA A 135 8.24 -6.98 -9.41
CA ALA A 135 9.08 -5.86 -9.85
C ALA A 135 8.38 -4.87 -10.80
N VAL A 136 7.11 -5.13 -11.18
CA VAL A 136 6.38 -4.27 -12.10
C VAL A 136 6.01 -2.94 -11.43
N LYS A 137 6.54 -1.85 -11.99
CA LYS A 137 6.10 -0.48 -11.71
C LYS A 137 5.18 0.00 -12.82
N ARG A 138 4.02 0.48 -12.42
CA ARG A 138 2.99 1.01 -13.30
C ARG A 138 3.11 2.54 -13.34
N THR A 139 2.83 3.10 -14.51
CA THR A 139 2.85 4.54 -14.75
C THR A 139 1.50 5.17 -14.39
N ASP A 140 1.48 6.50 -14.29
CA ASP A 140 0.23 7.25 -14.09
C ASP A 140 -0.81 6.96 -15.16
N CYS A 141 -0.37 6.77 -16.41
CA CYS A 141 -1.26 6.42 -17.50
C CYS A 141 -1.87 5.03 -17.33
N ASP A 142 -1.13 4.08 -16.76
CA ASP A 142 -1.66 2.76 -16.43
C ASP A 142 -2.75 2.88 -15.35
N GLY A 143 -2.52 3.72 -14.33
CA GLY A 143 -3.51 4.01 -13.30
C GLY A 143 -4.78 4.66 -13.85
N ILE A 144 -4.63 5.69 -14.68
CA ILE A 144 -5.75 6.39 -15.34
C ILE A 144 -6.53 5.44 -16.26
N ASN A 145 -5.83 4.60 -17.02
CA ASN A 145 -6.47 3.65 -17.94
C ASN A 145 -7.27 2.59 -17.18
N THR A 146 -6.72 2.01 -16.11
CA THR A 146 -7.48 1.10 -15.24
C THR A 146 -8.67 1.80 -14.59
N ALA A 147 -8.48 2.99 -14.04
CA ALA A 147 -9.57 3.75 -13.42
C ALA A 147 -10.70 4.04 -14.41
N ASN A 148 -10.38 4.51 -15.61
CA ASN A 148 -11.36 4.76 -16.67
C ASN A 148 -12.06 3.48 -17.12
N LYS A 149 -11.30 2.39 -17.30
CA LYS A 149 -11.86 1.10 -17.69
C LYS A 149 -12.89 0.61 -16.67
N VAL A 150 -12.52 0.54 -15.39
CA VAL A 150 -13.42 0.02 -14.36
C VAL A 150 -14.60 0.95 -14.13
N THR A 151 -14.37 2.26 -14.03
CA THR A 151 -15.46 3.22 -13.86
C THR A 151 -16.34 3.35 -15.10
N SER A 152 -15.91 2.96 -16.30
CA SER A 152 -16.77 2.93 -17.49
C SER A 152 -17.70 1.69 -17.56
N ASN A 153 -17.48 0.70 -16.71
CA ASN A 153 -18.31 -0.50 -16.68
C ASN A 153 -19.74 -0.19 -16.21
N GLU A 154 -20.75 -0.72 -16.92
CA GLU A 154 -22.17 -0.42 -16.65
C GLU A 154 -22.63 -0.85 -15.25
N LEU A 155 -22.18 -2.00 -14.76
CA LEU A 155 -22.53 -2.49 -13.42
C LEU A 155 -21.91 -1.59 -12.34
N VAL A 156 -20.65 -1.20 -12.54
CA VAL A 156 -19.95 -0.26 -11.64
C VAL A 156 -20.65 1.10 -11.63
N GLN A 157 -21.01 1.65 -12.80
CA GLN A 157 -21.76 2.90 -12.90
C GLN A 157 -23.12 2.83 -12.20
N LYS A 158 -23.88 1.75 -12.42
CA LYS A 158 -25.15 1.52 -11.73
C LYS A 158 -24.95 1.51 -10.22
N LYS A 159 -23.91 0.83 -9.72
CA LYS A 159 -23.59 0.79 -8.30
C LYS A 159 -23.17 2.16 -7.76
N ILE A 160 -22.35 2.94 -8.49
CA ILE A 160 -22.01 4.34 -8.13
C ILE A 160 -23.29 5.16 -7.92
N GLN A 161 -24.23 5.10 -8.86
CA GLN A 161 -25.50 5.84 -8.75
C GLN A 161 -26.37 5.36 -7.60
N GLU A 162 -26.34 4.06 -7.28
CA GLU A 162 -27.07 3.46 -6.17
C GLU A 162 -26.54 3.91 -4.81
N ILE A 163 -25.22 4.00 -4.65
CA ILE A 163 -24.58 4.24 -3.33
C ILE A 163 -24.25 5.70 -3.04
N LYS A 164 -24.13 6.57 -4.06
CA LYS A 164 -23.64 7.96 -3.88
C LYS A 164 -24.38 8.80 -2.84
N ASN A 165 -25.68 8.57 -2.68
CA ASN A 165 -26.54 9.35 -1.78
C ASN A 165 -26.93 8.57 -0.51
N LYS A 166 -26.25 7.46 -0.21
CA LYS A 166 -26.52 6.69 1.00
C LYS A 166 -25.94 7.42 2.21
N SER A 167 -26.74 7.52 3.27
CA SER A 167 -26.37 8.17 4.53
C SER A 167 -25.43 7.33 5.40
N LEU A 168 -25.35 6.03 5.12
CA LEU A 168 -24.39 5.11 5.72
C LEU A 168 -23.44 4.63 4.64
N GLU A 169 -22.33 4.01 5.06
CA GLU A 169 -21.42 3.34 4.14
C GLU A 169 -22.08 2.06 3.59
N TYR A 170 -22.02 1.92 2.27
CA TYR A 170 -22.45 0.77 1.50
C TYR A 170 -21.35 0.45 0.52
N GLY A 171 -21.17 -0.84 0.26
CA GLY A 171 -20.37 -1.21 -0.88
C GLY A 171 -20.47 -2.68 -1.24
N THR A 172 -19.75 -3.04 -2.30
CA THR A 172 -19.67 -4.40 -2.80
C THR A 172 -18.33 -4.70 -3.44
N ALA A 173 -17.91 -5.97 -3.38
CA ALA A 173 -16.71 -6.44 -4.07
C ALA A 173 -16.89 -6.33 -5.59
N ILE A 174 -15.81 -5.93 -6.27
CA ILE A 174 -15.69 -6.03 -7.73
C ILE A 174 -15.03 -7.37 -8.01
N MET A 175 -15.66 -8.18 -8.85
CA MET A 175 -15.22 -9.53 -9.18
C MET A 175 -15.06 -9.68 -10.68
N PHE A 176 -14.20 -10.59 -11.11
CA PHE A 176 -14.26 -11.14 -12.47
C PHE A 176 -14.65 -12.60 -12.39
N SER A 177 -15.67 -13.01 -13.17
CA SER A 177 -16.09 -14.41 -13.22
C SER A 177 -15.12 -15.30 -14.00
N ASP A 178 -14.24 -14.74 -14.84
CA ASP A 178 -13.19 -15.46 -15.56
C ASP A 178 -11.82 -14.77 -15.33
N PRO A 179 -10.83 -15.47 -14.77
CA PRO A 179 -9.51 -14.91 -14.51
C PRO A 179 -8.63 -14.68 -15.75
N GLY A 180 -9.06 -15.16 -16.92
CA GLY A 180 -8.44 -14.87 -18.21
C GLY A 180 -9.12 -13.73 -18.96
N SER A 181 -10.26 -13.22 -18.48
CA SER A 181 -11.11 -12.30 -19.25
C SER A 181 -11.49 -11.04 -18.45
N ILE A 182 -11.03 -9.90 -18.97
CA ILE A 182 -11.34 -8.57 -18.42
C ILE A 182 -12.81 -8.16 -18.60
N ASN A 183 -13.58 -8.88 -19.44
CA ASN A 183 -14.92 -8.48 -19.84
C ASN A 183 -16.01 -9.04 -18.93
N THR A 184 -15.64 -9.76 -17.87
CA THR A 184 -16.57 -10.49 -17.03
C THR A 184 -16.73 -9.85 -15.65
N VAL A 185 -16.73 -8.52 -15.59
CA VAL A 185 -16.96 -7.80 -14.32
C VAL A 185 -18.32 -8.21 -13.77
N THR A 186 -18.32 -8.69 -12.54
CA THR A 186 -19.51 -8.93 -11.72
C THR A 186 -19.35 -8.19 -10.40
N LEU A 187 -20.45 -7.98 -9.70
CA LEU A 187 -20.46 -7.38 -8.37
C LEU A 187 -20.91 -8.43 -7.36
N GLY A 188 -20.27 -8.46 -6.21
CA GLY A 188 -20.64 -9.35 -5.11
C GLY A 188 -21.95 -8.93 -4.43
N THR A 189 -22.22 -9.54 -3.28
CA THR A 189 -23.30 -9.09 -2.41
C THR A 189 -23.01 -7.68 -1.90
N THR A 190 -24.04 -6.84 -1.81
CA THR A 190 -23.91 -5.50 -1.21
C THR A 190 -23.97 -5.64 0.30
N ASN A 191 -22.98 -5.06 0.98
CA ASN A 191 -22.98 -4.96 2.44
C ASN A 191 -23.56 -3.59 2.82
N SER A 192 -24.44 -3.58 3.82
CA SER A 192 -25.13 -2.38 4.29
C SER A 192 -25.15 -2.29 5.82
N GLY A 193 -24.91 -1.10 6.35
CA GLY A 193 -25.40 -0.70 7.68
C GLY A 193 -24.38 -0.73 8.83
N SER A 194 -24.50 0.29 9.71
CA SER A 194 -23.94 0.58 11.06
C SER A 194 -22.49 0.21 11.43
N GLU A 195 -21.95 -0.84 10.84
CA GLU A 195 -20.55 -1.19 10.92
C GLU A 195 -19.81 -0.24 9.99
N ASN A 196 -19.16 0.78 10.55
CA ASN A 196 -18.26 1.71 9.84
C ASN A 196 -17.03 1.02 9.20
N ASN A 197 -17.11 -0.29 8.93
CA ASN A 197 -16.11 -1.10 8.27
C ASN A 197 -16.83 -2.13 7.40
N VAL A 198 -16.97 -1.87 6.10
CA VAL A 198 -17.32 -2.97 5.21
C VAL A 198 -16.09 -3.89 5.08
N LYS A 199 -16.10 -5.00 5.84
CA LYS A 199 -15.04 -6.00 5.75
C LYS A 199 -15.25 -6.88 4.53
N ILE A 200 -14.50 -6.60 3.48
CA ILE A 200 -14.40 -7.53 2.35
C ILE A 200 -13.05 -8.22 2.45
N SER A 201 -13.11 -9.49 2.83
CA SER A 201 -12.01 -10.42 2.71
C SER A 201 -12.03 -10.93 1.27
N PRO A 202 -11.20 -10.38 0.40
CA PRO A 202 -11.29 -10.75 -0.98
C PRO A 202 -10.56 -12.10 -1.14
N ALA A 203 -11.18 -13.02 -1.87
CA ALA A 203 -10.74 -14.41 -1.94
C ALA A 203 -10.75 -14.87 -3.40
N TRP A 204 -9.71 -15.61 -3.80
CA TRP A 204 -9.73 -16.40 -5.02
C TRP A 204 -10.61 -17.63 -4.81
N ASP A 205 -11.52 -17.88 -5.74
CA ASP A 205 -12.34 -19.08 -5.75
C ASP A 205 -12.52 -19.54 -7.20
N GLN A 206 -12.23 -20.82 -7.47
CA GLN A 206 -12.27 -21.37 -8.83
C GLN A 206 -13.67 -21.32 -9.46
N ASN A 207 -14.74 -21.23 -8.67
CA ASN A 207 -16.13 -21.22 -9.12
C ASN A 207 -16.76 -19.81 -9.08
N ARG A 208 -16.34 -18.97 -8.14
CA ARG A 208 -16.88 -17.61 -7.94
C ARG A 208 -16.04 -16.54 -8.64
N GLY A 209 -14.87 -16.90 -9.14
CA GLY A 209 -13.92 -15.96 -9.74
C GLY A 209 -13.08 -15.28 -8.67
N TYR A 210 -12.64 -14.05 -8.95
CA TYR A 210 -11.71 -13.37 -8.06
C TYR A 210 -12.02 -11.91 -7.85
N HIS A 211 -11.87 -11.49 -6.60
CA HIS A 211 -12.09 -10.13 -6.20
C HIS A 211 -10.92 -9.27 -6.69
N THR A 212 -11.21 -8.30 -7.54
CA THR A 212 -10.24 -7.34 -8.07
C THR A 212 -10.42 -5.96 -7.53
N GLY A 213 -11.33 -5.81 -6.59
CA GLY A 213 -11.59 -4.50 -6.10
C GLY A 213 -12.75 -4.45 -5.15
N TYR A 214 -13.02 -3.21 -4.79
CA TYR A 214 -14.13 -2.87 -3.94
C TYR A 214 -14.68 -1.53 -4.40
N ILE A 215 -16.00 -1.36 -4.27
CA ILE A 215 -16.66 -0.08 -4.46
C ILE A 215 -17.52 0.23 -3.24
N HIS A 216 -17.31 1.40 -2.63
CA HIS A 216 -18.15 1.93 -1.55
C HIS A 216 -18.34 3.43 -1.59
N ASN A 217 -19.24 3.96 -0.76
CA ASN A 217 -19.43 5.39 -0.58
C ASN A 217 -18.88 5.90 0.75
N HIS A 218 -18.42 7.16 0.76
CA HIS A 218 -18.15 7.93 1.98
C HIS A 218 -19.29 8.94 2.18
N PRO A 219 -20.24 8.69 3.09
CA PRO A 219 -21.39 9.57 3.31
C PRO A 219 -21.02 11.00 3.72
N SER A 220 -19.90 11.16 4.44
CA SER A 220 -19.38 12.46 4.87
C SER A 220 -18.75 13.27 3.73
N GLY A 221 -18.62 12.69 2.53
CA GLY A 221 -17.92 13.32 1.41
C GLY A 221 -16.41 13.42 1.61
N SER A 222 -15.84 12.68 2.55
CA SER A 222 -14.39 12.65 2.82
C SER A 222 -13.60 11.94 1.71
N ALA A 223 -12.36 12.35 1.47
CA ALA A 223 -11.46 11.63 0.58
C ALA A 223 -11.16 10.20 1.09
N PRO A 224 -10.63 9.32 0.23
CA PRO A 224 -10.20 8.00 0.65
C PRO A 224 -9.18 8.05 1.79
N SER A 225 -9.30 7.11 2.70
CA SER A 225 -8.52 6.93 3.92
C SER A 225 -7.45 5.83 3.74
N PRO A 226 -6.52 5.67 4.69
CA PRO A 226 -5.60 4.54 4.69
C PRO A 226 -6.30 3.18 4.61
N ALA A 227 -7.48 3.01 5.23
CA ALA A 227 -8.23 1.75 5.19
C ALA A 227 -8.63 1.35 3.76
N ASP A 228 -8.92 2.32 2.90
CA ASP A 228 -9.32 2.09 1.49
C ASP A 228 -8.14 1.61 0.62
N VAL A 229 -6.91 1.88 1.07
CA VAL A 229 -5.66 1.41 0.46
C VAL A 229 -5.27 0.05 1.01
N LEU A 230 -5.44 -0.14 2.33
CA LEU A 230 -4.89 -1.26 3.09
C LEU A 230 -5.81 -2.48 3.14
N GLY A 231 -7.11 -2.28 3.27
CA GLY A 231 -8.10 -3.36 3.30
C GLY A 231 -7.94 -4.34 2.14
N PRO A 232 -7.74 -3.87 0.89
CA PRO A 232 -7.55 -4.77 -0.25
C PRO A 232 -6.19 -5.48 -0.33
N ILE A 233 -5.19 -5.10 0.48
CA ILE A 233 -3.82 -5.67 0.43
C ILE A 233 -3.80 -7.16 0.77
N HIS A 234 -4.76 -7.64 1.58
CA HIS A 234 -4.82 -9.04 1.99
C HIS A 234 -4.73 -10.00 0.80
N ASN A 235 -5.35 -9.65 -0.33
CA ASN A 235 -5.33 -10.44 -1.56
C ASN A 235 -3.96 -10.70 -2.13
N LEU A 236 -3.15 -9.65 -2.31
CA LEU A 236 -1.98 -9.75 -3.18
C LEU A 236 -1.01 -10.79 -2.62
N ASN A 237 -0.79 -10.78 -1.29
CA ASN A 237 0.10 -11.76 -0.67
C ASN A 237 -0.50 -13.16 -0.64
N ASP A 238 -1.81 -13.30 -0.43
CA ASP A 238 -2.46 -14.62 -0.44
C ASP A 238 -2.41 -15.21 -1.85
N MET A 239 -2.58 -14.39 -2.88
CA MET A 239 -2.40 -14.80 -4.28
C MET A 239 -0.95 -15.15 -4.61
N MET A 240 0.03 -14.46 -4.01
CA MET A 240 1.46 -14.75 -4.24
C MET A 240 1.87 -16.09 -3.63
N THR A 241 1.33 -16.43 -2.45
CA THR A 241 1.69 -17.67 -1.73
C THR A 241 0.88 -18.89 -2.20
N GLN A 242 -0.28 -18.69 -2.83
CA GLN A 242 -1.09 -19.77 -3.38
C GLN A 242 -0.47 -20.41 -4.63
N ALA A 243 -0.10 -21.69 -4.53
CA ALA A 243 0.57 -22.44 -5.61
C ALA A 243 -0.29 -22.58 -6.89
N ASN A 244 -1.62 -22.58 -6.77
CA ASN A 244 -2.57 -22.74 -7.87
C ASN A 244 -2.87 -21.46 -8.66
N ILE A 245 -2.36 -20.30 -8.23
CA ILE A 245 -2.47 -19.05 -9.00
C ILE A 245 -1.36 -19.04 -10.06
N SER A 246 -1.73 -18.99 -11.34
CA SER A 246 -0.75 -18.85 -12.43
C SER A 246 -0.23 -17.42 -12.57
N GLU A 247 0.88 -17.24 -13.30
CA GLU A 247 1.46 -15.92 -13.56
C GLU A 247 0.46 -14.99 -14.27
N SER A 248 -0.27 -15.50 -15.26
CA SER A 248 -1.25 -14.70 -16.01
C SER A 248 -2.37 -14.18 -15.11
N GLN A 249 -2.86 -15.00 -14.19
CA GLN A 249 -3.90 -14.61 -13.23
C GLN A 249 -3.40 -13.54 -12.25
N MET A 250 -2.15 -13.68 -11.77
CA MET A 250 -1.52 -12.67 -10.92
C MET A 250 -1.34 -11.34 -11.65
N ARG A 251 -0.84 -11.37 -12.89
CA ARG A 251 -0.72 -10.18 -13.74
C ARG A 251 -2.07 -9.52 -13.96
N HIS A 252 -3.08 -10.33 -14.27
CA HIS A 252 -4.44 -9.86 -14.49
C HIS A 252 -5.04 -9.20 -13.24
N TYR A 253 -4.77 -9.73 -12.05
CA TYR A 253 -5.10 -9.05 -10.79
C TYR A 253 -4.40 -7.70 -10.66
N ILE A 254 -3.07 -7.66 -10.80
CA ILE A 254 -2.26 -6.43 -10.65
C ILE A 254 -2.74 -5.32 -11.60
N GLU A 255 -3.05 -5.68 -12.85
CA GLU A 255 -3.45 -4.72 -13.89
C GLU A 255 -4.87 -4.18 -13.70
N ASN A 256 -5.75 -4.97 -13.09
CA ASN A 256 -7.17 -4.64 -12.97
C ASN A 256 -7.62 -4.33 -11.54
N PHE A 257 -6.70 -4.40 -10.57
CA PHE A 257 -7.00 -4.02 -9.20
C PHE A 257 -7.55 -2.60 -9.11
N SER A 258 -8.67 -2.42 -8.40
CA SER A 258 -9.28 -1.11 -8.17
C SER A 258 -10.04 -1.02 -6.84
N SER A 259 -9.68 -0.05 -6.00
CA SER A 259 -10.51 0.36 -4.84
C SER A 259 -11.20 1.67 -5.18
N ILE A 260 -12.53 1.63 -5.27
CA ILE A 260 -13.38 2.72 -5.74
C ILE A 260 -14.12 3.34 -4.57
N VAL A 261 -13.93 4.64 -4.36
CA VAL A 261 -14.62 5.37 -3.30
C VAL A 261 -15.49 6.46 -3.92
N VAL A 262 -16.79 6.37 -3.68
CA VAL A 262 -17.79 7.36 -4.11
C VAL A 262 -17.97 8.38 -3.00
N SER A 263 -17.55 9.63 -3.23
CA SER A 263 -17.45 10.64 -2.17
C SER A 263 -17.84 12.02 -2.68
N GLY A 264 -18.97 12.52 -2.14
CA GLY A 264 -19.63 13.72 -2.66
C GLY A 264 -19.95 13.56 -4.15
N ASP A 265 -19.55 14.54 -4.96
CA ASP A 265 -19.72 14.51 -6.42
C ASP A 265 -18.59 13.79 -7.16
N ASN A 266 -17.68 13.11 -6.45
CA ASN A 266 -16.49 12.52 -7.03
C ASN A 266 -16.46 10.99 -6.86
N VAL A 267 -15.77 10.34 -7.78
CA VAL A 267 -15.36 8.94 -7.69
C VAL A 267 -13.85 8.92 -7.66
N TYR A 268 -13.30 8.36 -6.59
CA TYR A 268 -11.89 8.04 -6.48
C TYR A 268 -11.65 6.62 -6.93
N THR A 269 -10.53 6.36 -7.59
CA THR A 269 -10.09 5.01 -7.93
C THR A 269 -8.62 4.85 -7.60
N ILE A 270 -8.37 4.03 -6.59
CA ILE A 270 -7.05 3.62 -6.13
C ILE A 270 -6.62 2.39 -6.92
N THR A 271 -5.45 2.44 -7.54
CA THR A 271 -4.86 1.31 -8.28
C THR A 271 -3.42 1.06 -7.80
N ILE A 272 -2.88 -0.13 -8.07
CA ILE A 272 -1.49 -0.45 -7.70
C ILE A 272 -0.53 0.31 -8.63
N LYS A 273 0.46 0.99 -8.04
CA LYS A 273 1.55 1.66 -8.76
C LYS A 273 2.85 0.86 -8.71
N ASP A 274 3.19 0.32 -7.54
CA ASP A 274 4.40 -0.47 -7.34
C ASP A 274 4.03 -1.74 -6.59
N VAL A 275 4.02 -2.87 -7.30
CA VAL A 275 3.54 -4.15 -6.77
C VAL A 275 4.40 -4.62 -5.60
N TYR A 276 5.72 -4.40 -5.68
CA TYR A 276 6.66 -4.76 -4.63
C TYR A 276 6.39 -4.01 -3.34
N HIS A 277 6.36 -2.68 -3.40
CA HIS A 277 6.12 -1.89 -2.20
C HIS A 277 4.71 -2.15 -1.65
N TYR A 278 3.71 -2.30 -2.52
CA TYR A 278 2.33 -2.62 -2.13
C TYR A 278 2.23 -3.98 -1.41
N ALA A 279 2.95 -5.00 -1.87
CA ALA A 279 3.01 -6.32 -1.22
C ALA A 279 3.71 -6.30 0.14
N GLN A 280 4.75 -5.47 0.29
CA GLN A 280 5.50 -5.35 1.55
C GLN A 280 4.68 -4.73 2.69
N MET A 281 3.74 -3.84 2.37
CA MET A 281 2.86 -3.22 3.36
C MET A 281 2.15 -4.24 4.26
N LYS A 282 1.75 -5.39 3.73
CA LYS A 282 1.04 -6.42 4.51
C LYS A 282 1.88 -7.01 5.63
N GLN A 283 3.19 -7.19 5.41
CA GLN A 283 4.06 -7.78 6.44
C GLN A 283 4.09 -6.93 7.72
N VAL A 284 3.71 -5.66 7.61
CA VAL A 284 3.73 -4.67 8.68
C VAL A 284 2.31 -4.28 9.11
N PHE A 285 1.25 -4.75 8.42
CA PHE A 285 -0.12 -4.33 8.69
C PHE A 285 -0.72 -5.07 9.87
N THR A 286 -0.50 -4.50 11.06
CA THR A 286 -1.13 -4.88 12.32
C THR A 286 -2.21 -3.85 12.69
N PRO A 287 -3.16 -4.17 13.60
CA PRO A 287 -4.09 -3.17 14.13
C PRO A 287 -3.38 -1.91 14.67
N GLN A 288 -2.20 -2.09 15.27
CA GLN A 288 -1.37 -0.98 15.74
C GLN A 288 -0.87 -0.12 14.57
N ARG A 289 -0.39 -0.74 13.49
CA ARG A 289 0.04 -0.01 12.29
C ARG A 289 -1.11 0.75 11.65
N ALA A 290 -2.30 0.13 11.55
CA ALA A 290 -3.51 0.79 11.06
C ALA A 290 -3.83 2.06 11.86
N SER A 291 -3.75 1.99 13.20
CA SER A 291 -3.96 3.14 14.08
C SER A 291 -2.90 4.25 13.90
N ILE A 292 -1.63 3.88 13.70
CA ILE A 292 -0.54 4.83 13.43
C ILE A 292 -0.76 5.54 12.08
N GLU A 293 -1.13 4.81 11.05
CA GLU A 293 -1.37 5.38 9.72
C GLU A 293 -2.62 6.26 9.70
N LYS A 294 -3.68 5.85 10.39
CA LYS A 294 -4.85 6.70 10.67
C LYS A 294 -4.46 8.02 11.31
N ARG A 295 -3.71 7.98 12.43
CA ARG A 295 -3.26 9.19 13.13
C ARG A 295 -2.37 10.06 12.25
N SER A 296 -1.45 9.45 11.52
CA SER A 296 -0.55 10.16 10.60
C SER A 296 -1.32 10.86 9.48
N TYR A 297 -2.33 10.19 8.92
CA TYR A 297 -3.24 10.76 7.93
C TYR A 297 -3.97 11.99 8.48
N GLU A 298 -4.58 11.88 9.67
CA GLU A 298 -5.30 12.99 10.31
C GLU A 298 -4.39 14.19 10.60
N ILE A 299 -3.16 13.95 11.07
CA ILE A 299 -2.16 15.00 11.30
C ILE A 299 -1.81 15.69 9.99
N MET A 300 -1.48 14.94 8.94
CA MET A 300 -1.08 15.51 7.64
C MET A 300 -2.22 16.29 6.97
N ALA A 301 -3.47 15.83 7.10
CA ALA A 301 -4.63 16.56 6.60
C ALA A 301 -4.83 17.89 7.34
N LYS A 302 -4.70 17.88 8.68
CA LYS A 302 -4.75 19.11 9.50
C LYS A 302 -3.61 20.07 9.15
N GLU A 303 -2.40 19.56 8.95
CA GLU A 303 -1.25 20.36 8.50
C GLU A 303 -1.50 21.01 7.14
N TYR A 304 -2.09 20.29 6.19
CA TYR A 304 -2.47 20.85 4.90
C TYR A 304 -3.41 22.05 5.05
N LEU A 305 -4.49 21.90 5.83
CA LEU A 305 -5.45 22.98 6.07
C LEU A 305 -4.78 24.19 6.75
N LYS A 306 -3.96 23.94 7.78
CA LYS A 306 -3.21 24.99 8.49
C LYS A 306 -2.24 25.74 7.58
N ASN A 307 -1.44 25.02 6.78
CA ASN A 307 -0.44 25.61 5.90
C ASN A 307 -1.08 26.44 4.77
N ASN A 308 -2.31 26.09 4.38
CA ASN A 308 -3.10 26.84 3.41
C ASN A 308 -4.02 27.91 4.04
N LYS A 309 -3.94 28.11 5.37
CA LYS A 309 -4.73 29.10 6.12
C LYS A 309 -6.25 28.90 5.96
N ILE A 310 -6.69 27.64 5.94
CA ILE A 310 -8.10 27.26 5.81
C ILE A 310 -8.67 26.98 7.21
N GLU A 311 -9.44 27.92 7.76
CA GLU A 311 -10.05 27.81 9.10
C GLU A 311 -11.43 27.14 9.07
N SER A 312 -12.18 27.31 7.98
CA SER A 312 -13.52 26.73 7.77
C SER A 312 -13.55 26.04 6.41
N PRO A 313 -13.04 24.80 6.32
CA PRO A 313 -12.86 24.13 5.05
C PRO A 313 -14.20 23.75 4.42
N THR A 314 -14.32 24.00 3.12
CA THR A 314 -15.37 23.43 2.26
C THR A 314 -15.19 21.91 2.13
N PRO A 315 -16.24 21.15 1.76
CA PRO A 315 -16.12 19.72 1.46
C PRO A 315 -14.99 19.41 0.47
N GLU A 316 -14.82 20.24 -0.56
CA GLU A 316 -13.74 20.10 -1.55
C GLU A 316 -12.36 20.27 -0.93
N GLN A 317 -12.18 21.25 -0.04
CA GLN A 317 -10.92 21.45 0.68
C GLN A 317 -10.61 20.32 1.66
N LEU A 318 -11.64 19.72 2.27
CA LEU A 318 -11.48 18.51 3.09
C LEU A 318 -11.05 17.32 2.25
N GLN A 319 -11.61 17.18 1.05
CA GLN A 319 -11.17 16.18 0.10
C GLN A 319 -9.71 16.39 -0.30
N GLU A 320 -9.31 17.61 -0.66
CA GLU A 320 -7.92 17.93 -1.02
C GLU A 320 -6.94 17.66 0.12
N ALA A 321 -7.31 17.99 1.37
CA ALA A 321 -6.50 17.70 2.55
C ALA A 321 -6.30 16.19 2.75
N GLY A 322 -7.36 15.39 2.54
CA GLY A 322 -7.28 13.94 2.62
C GLY A 322 -6.51 13.31 1.46
N GLU A 323 -6.71 13.79 0.22
CA GLU A 323 -5.91 13.41 -0.95
C GLU A 323 -4.41 13.62 -0.70
N PHE A 324 -4.05 14.80 -0.17
CA PHE A 324 -2.68 15.14 0.22
C PHE A 324 -2.14 14.16 1.27
N ALA A 325 -2.87 13.94 2.36
CA ALA A 325 -2.45 13.05 3.43
C ALA A 325 -2.26 11.61 2.95
N LEU A 326 -3.17 11.09 2.12
CA LEU A 326 -3.08 9.75 1.57
C LEU A 326 -1.86 9.60 0.66
N LEU A 327 -1.60 10.57 -0.21
CA LEU A 327 -0.42 10.56 -1.09
C LEU A 327 0.88 10.83 -0.33
N ARG A 328 0.84 11.50 0.81
CA ARG A 328 2.00 11.58 1.71
C ARG A 328 2.41 10.21 2.23
N LEU A 329 1.44 9.36 2.54
CA LEU A 329 1.67 8.00 3.05
C LEU A 329 1.96 7.00 1.93
N PHE A 330 1.22 7.06 0.81
CA PHE A 330 1.13 5.94 -0.14
C PHE A 330 1.48 6.25 -1.60
N ASP A 331 1.94 7.47 -1.96
CA ASP A 331 2.22 7.82 -3.38
C ASP A 331 3.24 6.92 -4.09
N GLN A 332 4.12 6.23 -3.35
CA GLN A 332 5.04 5.26 -3.96
C GLN A 332 4.34 3.95 -4.37
N MET A 333 3.19 3.65 -3.76
CA MET A 333 2.56 2.33 -3.78
C MET A 333 1.27 2.32 -4.61
N ILE A 334 0.57 3.45 -4.66
CA ILE A 334 -0.71 3.57 -5.36
C ILE A 334 -0.72 4.70 -6.38
N HIS A 335 -1.62 4.59 -7.36
CA HIS A 335 -2.17 5.76 -8.03
C HIS A 335 -3.50 6.10 -7.38
N LEU A 336 -3.67 7.37 -7.01
CA LEU A 336 -4.97 7.93 -6.66
C LEU A 336 -5.52 8.65 -7.88
N ASN A 337 -6.65 8.18 -8.42
CA ASN A 337 -7.33 8.80 -9.55
C ASN A 337 -8.67 9.38 -9.09
N LYS A 338 -9.11 10.48 -9.70
CA LYS A 338 -10.37 11.16 -9.39
C LYS A 338 -11.11 11.53 -10.67
N GLN A 339 -12.43 11.38 -10.68
CA GLN A 339 -13.33 11.96 -11.68
C GLN A 339 -14.64 12.42 -11.03
N LYS A 340 -15.40 13.29 -11.71
CA LYS A 340 -16.76 13.61 -11.26
C LYS A 340 -17.73 12.48 -11.59
N ILE A 341 -18.73 12.29 -10.75
CA ILE A 341 -19.83 11.35 -11.01
C ILE A 341 -20.56 11.77 -12.28
N GLY A 342 -20.80 10.81 -13.18
CA GLY A 342 -21.47 11.03 -14.47
C GLY A 342 -20.53 11.43 -15.61
N GLU A 343 -19.28 11.80 -15.33
CA GLU A 343 -18.26 11.96 -16.37
C GLU A 343 -17.73 10.60 -16.82
N GLN A 344 -17.62 10.40 -18.14
CA GLN A 344 -17.03 9.18 -18.70
C GLN A 344 -15.59 9.42 -19.14
N VAL A 345 -14.69 8.53 -18.70
CA VAL A 345 -13.31 8.48 -19.18
C VAL A 345 -12.55 9.79 -18.90
N LYS A 346 -12.82 10.41 -17.74
CA LYS A 346 -12.23 11.69 -17.31
C LYS A 346 -11.36 11.58 -16.06
N ASN A 347 -10.98 10.36 -15.64
CA ASN A 347 -10.08 10.18 -14.51
C ASN A 347 -8.78 10.98 -14.69
N GLN A 348 -8.38 11.65 -13.61
CA GLN A 348 -7.12 12.37 -13.49
C GLN A 348 -6.33 11.75 -12.35
N SER A 349 -5.04 11.53 -12.56
CA SER A 349 -4.15 11.11 -11.48
C SER A 349 -3.84 12.32 -10.59
N ILE A 350 -4.13 12.18 -9.30
CA ILE A 350 -3.82 13.17 -8.26
C ILE A 350 -2.37 12.96 -7.81
N LYS A 351 -1.62 14.07 -7.66
CA LYS A 351 -0.23 14.08 -7.21
C LYS A 351 -0.08 14.68 -5.83
N ARG A 352 1.00 14.26 -5.16
CA ARG A 352 1.36 14.68 -3.79
C ARG A 352 1.48 16.19 -3.63
N ASP A 353 1.87 16.91 -4.68
CA ASP A 353 2.01 18.36 -4.72
C ASP A 353 0.75 19.08 -5.21
N GLY A 354 -0.39 18.37 -5.28
CA GLY A 354 -1.66 18.89 -5.78
C GLY A 354 -1.71 19.02 -7.31
N LYS A 355 -0.63 18.68 -8.04
CA LYS A 355 -0.67 18.66 -9.49
C LYS A 355 -1.57 17.53 -9.98
N LYS A 356 -2.26 17.75 -11.10
CA LYS A 356 -3.16 16.76 -11.72
C LYS A 356 -2.62 16.38 -13.09
N VAL A 357 -2.46 15.09 -13.35
CA VAL A 357 -2.11 14.56 -14.68
C VAL A 357 -3.40 14.12 -15.36
N LYS A 358 -3.72 14.75 -16.50
CA LYS A 358 -4.94 14.46 -17.27
C LYS A 358 -4.70 13.36 -18.29
N LYS A 359 -5.79 12.67 -18.69
CA LYS A 359 -5.76 11.69 -19.79
C LYS A 359 -5.17 12.23 -21.07
N SER A 360 -5.27 13.51 -21.42
CA SER A 360 -4.64 14.04 -22.65
C SER A 360 -3.10 14.02 -22.64
N GLY A 361 -2.47 13.68 -21.51
CA GLY A 361 -1.04 13.35 -21.41
C GLY A 361 -0.76 11.84 -21.44
N CYS A 362 -1.80 11.06 -21.72
CA CYS A 362 -1.89 9.62 -21.96
C CYS A 362 -2.77 9.42 -23.23
#